data_AF-A0A7T8JWP6-F1
#
_entry.id   AF-A0A7T8JWP6-F1
#
_cell.length_a   1.000
_cell.length_b   1.000
_cell.length_c   1.000
_cell.angle_alpha   90.00
_cell.angle_beta   90.00
_cell.angle_gamma   90.00
#
_symmetry.space_group_name_H-M   'P 1'
#
loop_
_entity.id
_entity.type
_entity.pdbx_description
1 polymer ?
#
loop_
_entity_poly.entity_id
_entity_poly.type
_entity_poly.pdbx_seq_one_letter_code
_entity_poly.pdbx_strand_id
1 'polypeptide(L)'
;MDRNCQNNPNSFCYICGKVTFKDFKGDITSIVKSLYFAYFGISLWDQDKHFAPHICCKNCVTALRGWSKGQRKSMPFGVPMVWMESSDHTKDFYFCMTNIQ
;
A
#
# COMPACT_ATOMS: atom_id res chain seq x y z
N MET A 1 2.53 -19.63 22.99
CA MET A 1 3.29 -19.17 21.82
C MET A 1 2.75 -17.80 21.47
N ASP A 2 3.48 -16.74 21.83
CA ASP A 2 3.12 -15.37 21.49
C ASP A 2 3.09 -15.24 19.96
N ARG A 3 1.88 -15.15 19.39
CA ARG A 3 1.68 -14.89 17.96
C ARG A 3 1.88 -13.39 17.69
N ASN A 4 3.03 -12.87 18.10
CA ASN A 4 3.39 -11.49 17.83
C ASN A 4 3.66 -11.37 16.33
N CYS A 5 2.93 -10.47 15.69
CA CYS A 5 3.12 -10.15 14.30
C CYS A 5 4.57 -9.70 14.06
N GLN A 6 5.31 -10.44 13.25
CA GLN A 6 6.73 -10.15 13.00
C GLN A 6 6.93 -9.09 11.91
N ASN A 7 5.90 -8.84 11.11
CA ASN A 7 6.01 -7.97 9.95
C ASN A 7 5.60 -6.54 10.27
N ASN A 8 6.46 -5.60 9.86
CA ASN A 8 6.14 -4.19 9.89
C ASN A 8 5.18 -3.85 8.72
N PRO A 9 4.06 -3.14 8.94
CA PRO A 9 3.15 -2.70 7.87
C PRO A 9 3.87 -1.92 6.76
N ASN A 10 4.89 -1.12 7.10
CA ASN A 10 5.70 -0.38 6.14
C ASN A 10 6.63 -1.28 5.30
N SER A 11 6.62 -2.60 5.49
CA SER A 11 7.20 -3.55 4.54
C SER A 11 6.32 -3.78 3.32
N PHE A 12 5.08 -3.29 3.32
CA PHE A 12 4.12 -3.47 2.25
C PHE A 12 3.78 -2.14 1.57
N CYS A 13 3.50 -2.18 0.27
CA CYS A 13 3.01 -1.03 -0.46
C CYS A 13 1.54 -0.80 -0.16
N TYR A 14 1.15 0.40 0.28
CA TYR A 14 -0.25 0.74 0.50
C TYR A 14 -1.12 0.50 -0.75
N ILE A 15 -0.63 0.87 -1.95
CA ILE A 15 -1.46 0.86 -3.17
C ILE A 15 -1.73 -0.56 -3.67
N CYS A 16 -0.72 -1.44 -3.67
CA CYS A 16 -0.82 -2.76 -4.30
C CYS A 16 -0.68 -3.94 -3.33
N GLY A 17 -0.47 -3.71 -2.04
CA GLY A 17 -0.33 -4.75 -1.03
C GLY A 17 0.96 -5.57 -1.12
N LYS A 18 1.83 -5.34 -2.11
CA LYS A 18 3.05 -6.14 -2.29
C LYS A 18 4.14 -5.74 -1.31
N VAL A 19 4.91 -6.73 -0.87
CA VAL A 19 6.15 -6.52 -0.12
C VAL A 19 7.10 -5.62 -0.92
N THR A 20 7.69 -4.64 -0.24
CA THR A 20 8.54 -3.60 -0.84
C THR A 20 9.83 -3.47 -0.05
N PHE A 21 10.96 -3.75 -0.71
CA PHE A 21 12.30 -3.57 -0.15
C PHE A 21 12.65 -2.09 0.02
N LYS A 22 13.55 -1.77 0.97
CA LYS A 22 13.89 -0.39 1.37
C LYS A 22 14.17 0.53 0.17
N ASP A 23 14.97 0.06 -0.79
CA ASP A 23 15.37 0.87 -1.96
C ASP A 23 14.21 1.16 -2.94
N PHE A 24 13.12 0.40 -2.83
CA PHE A 24 11.93 0.53 -3.67
C PHE A 24 10.75 1.16 -2.93
N LYS A 25 10.93 1.60 -1.68
CA LYS A 25 9.93 2.38 -0.96
C LYS A 25 9.93 3.82 -1.48
N GLY A 26 8.75 4.42 -1.45
CA GLY A 26 8.50 5.81 -1.77
C GLY A 26 7.43 6.37 -0.84
N ASP A 27 7.55 7.67 -0.57
CA ASP A 27 6.63 8.37 0.32
C ASP A 27 5.27 8.58 -0.32
N ILE A 28 4.23 8.53 0.50
CA ILE A 28 2.87 8.88 0.10
C ILE A 28 2.71 10.39 0.19
N THR A 29 3.18 11.09 -0.85
CA THR A 29 3.06 12.54 -0.97
C THR A 29 1.63 12.99 -1.32
N SER A 30 1.33 14.28 -1.17
CA SER A 30 0.04 14.86 -1.57
C SER A 30 -0.29 14.56 -3.04
N ILE A 31 0.70 14.65 -3.93
CA ILE A 31 0.54 14.31 -5.35
C ILE A 31 0.14 12.84 -5.52
N VAL A 32 0.77 11.92 -4.78
CA VAL A 32 0.41 10.49 -4.84
C VAL A 32 -1.02 10.27 -4.37
N LYS A 33 -1.46 10.94 -3.29
CA LYS A 33 -2.85 10.87 -2.80
C LYS A 33 -3.85 11.36 -3.84
N SER A 34 -3.58 12.50 -4.48
CA SER A 34 -4.45 13.05 -5.53
C SER A 34 -4.52 12.14 -6.76
N LEU A 35 -3.39 11.59 -7.22
CA LEU A 35 -3.37 10.67 -8.35
C LEU A 35 -4.06 9.34 -8.04
N TYR A 36 -3.90 8.84 -6.81
CA TYR A 36 -4.59 7.64 -6.35
C TYR A 36 -6.11 7.83 -6.39
N PHE A 37 -6.61 8.95 -5.83
CA PHE A 37 -8.04 9.28 -5.87
C PHE A 37 -8.55 9.44 -7.30
N ALA A 38 -7.82 10.17 -8.16
CA ALA A 38 -8.20 10.36 -9.56
C ALA A 38 -8.26 9.05 -10.35
N TYR A 39 -7.38 8.08 -10.04
CA TYR A 39 -7.34 6.80 -10.74
C TYR A 39 -8.39 5.81 -10.24
N PHE A 40 -8.47 5.60 -8.92
CA PHE A 40 -9.29 4.54 -8.32
C PHE A 40 -10.66 5.03 -7.86
N GLY A 41 -10.89 6.34 -7.80
CA GLY A 41 -12.15 6.93 -7.30
C GLY A 41 -12.33 6.82 -5.78
N ILE A 42 -11.29 6.39 -5.04
CA ILE A 42 -11.30 6.22 -3.59
C ILE A 42 -10.16 6.98 -2.95
N SER A 43 -10.44 7.63 -1.82
CA SER A 43 -9.42 8.38 -1.10
C SER A 43 -8.46 7.43 -0.40
N LEU A 44 -7.22 7.87 -0.26
CA LEU A 44 -6.17 7.17 0.46
C LEU A 44 -6.36 7.42 1.97
N TRP A 45 -7.24 6.63 2.59
CA TRP A 45 -7.62 6.73 4.01
C TRP A 45 -6.60 6.05 4.95
N ASP A 46 -6.81 6.21 6.26
CA ASP A 46 -6.13 5.45 7.32
C ASP A 46 -4.60 5.60 7.36
N GLN A 47 -4.08 6.70 6.80
CA GLN A 47 -2.65 7.03 6.86
C GLN A 47 -2.16 7.44 8.25
N ASP A 48 -3.07 7.58 9.22
CA ASP A 48 -2.81 7.76 10.64
C ASP A 48 -2.89 6.43 11.42
N LYS A 49 -3.38 5.36 10.79
CA LYS A 49 -3.64 4.09 11.46
C LYS A 49 -2.45 3.16 11.39
N HIS A 50 -2.15 2.53 12.52
CA HIS A 50 -1.03 1.60 12.67
C HIS A 50 -1.15 0.33 11.82
N PHE A 51 -2.36 -0.06 11.41
CA PHE A 51 -2.59 -1.27 10.59
C PHE A 51 -2.36 -1.04 9.08
N ALA A 52 -2.26 0.21 8.65
CA ALA A 52 -2.10 0.56 7.24
C ALA A 52 -0.64 0.95 6.95
N PRO A 53 -0.08 0.58 5.79
CA PRO A 53 1.24 1.06 5.41
C PRO A 53 1.25 2.57 5.16
N HIS A 54 2.28 3.24 5.66
CA HIS A 54 2.53 4.67 5.40
C HIS A 54 3.47 4.89 4.21
N ILE A 55 3.78 3.82 3.48
CA ILE A 55 4.68 3.83 2.32
C ILE A 55 4.01 3.17 1.11
N CYS A 56 4.50 3.52 -0.06
CA CYS A 56 4.12 2.89 -1.32
C CYS A 56 5.38 2.47 -2.09
N CYS A 57 5.26 1.53 -3.02
CA CYS A 57 6.40 1.16 -3.85
C CYS A 57 6.59 2.15 -4.99
N LYS A 58 7.86 2.41 -5.36
CA LYS A 58 8.24 3.29 -6.49
C LYS A 58 7.54 2.89 -7.78
N ASN A 59 7.30 1.60 -7.99
CA ASN A 59 6.59 1.10 -9.18
C ASN A 59 5.15 1.62 -9.25
N CYS A 60 4.41 1.62 -8.14
CA CYS A 60 3.05 2.17 -8.14
C CYS A 60 3.05 3.69 -8.33
N VAL A 61 4.00 4.39 -7.70
CA VAL A 61 4.14 5.85 -7.88
C VAL A 61 4.45 6.20 -9.33
N THR A 62 5.43 5.54 -9.93
CA THR A 62 5.81 5.75 -11.33
C THR A 62 4.67 5.38 -12.28
N ALA A 63 3.95 4.30 -12.02
CA ALA A 63 2.81 3.90 -12.84
C ALA A 63 1.66 4.91 -12.77
N LEU A 64 1.30 5.42 -11.58
CA LEU A 64 0.30 6.47 -11.42
C LEU A 64 0.71 7.77 -12.12
N ARG A 65 1.97 8.19 -11.98
CA ARG A 65 2.51 9.38 -12.66
C ARG A 65 2.56 9.20 -14.18
N GLY A 66 2.89 8.00 -14.66
CA GLY A 66 2.89 7.69 -16.08
C GLY A 66 1.48 7.73 -16.64
N TRP A 67 0.51 7.19 -15.91
CA TRP A 67 -0.90 7.28 -16.27
C TRP A 67 -1.39 8.73 -16.32
N SER A 68 -1.09 9.53 -15.30
CA SER A 68 -1.54 10.94 -15.25
C SER A 68 -0.97 11.79 -16.37
N LYS A 69 0.17 11.39 -16.95
CA LYS A 69 0.82 12.03 -18.10
C LYS A 69 0.38 11.47 -19.45
N GLY A 70 -0.52 10.48 -19.48
CA GLY A 70 -0.91 9.77 -20.69
C GLY A 70 0.17 8.84 -21.27
N GLN A 71 1.31 8.67 -20.57
CA GLN A 71 2.41 7.79 -20.97
C GLN A 71 2.08 6.31 -20.73
N ARG A 72 1.08 6.04 -19.89
CA ARG A 72 0.58 4.70 -19.58
C ARG A 72 -0.94 4.69 -19.66
N LYS A 73 -1.51 3.68 -20.32
CA LYS A 73 -2.98 3.55 -20.44
C LYS A 73 -3.66 3.28 -19.09
N SER A 74 -3.07 2.42 -18.28
CA SER A 74 -3.66 1.98 -17.00
C SER A 74 -2.61 1.42 -16.05
N MET A 75 -2.92 1.40 -14.76
CA MET A 75 -2.22 0.58 -13.76
C MET A 75 -2.31 -0.92 -14.13
N PRO A 76 -1.39 -1.77 -13.66
CA PRO A 76 -1.43 -3.21 -13.91
C PRO A 76 -2.57 -3.95 -13.17
N PHE A 77 -3.39 -3.23 -12.40
CA PHE A 77 -4.56 -3.73 -11.67
C PHE A 77 -5.64 -2.64 -11.66
N GLY A 78 -6.90 -3.06 -11.54
CA GLY A 78 -8.06 -2.15 -11.47
C GLY A 78 -8.49 -1.79 -10.05
N VAL A 79 -8.23 -2.65 -9.07
CA VAL A 79 -8.64 -2.49 -7.67
C VAL A 79 -7.38 -2.43 -6.80
N PRO A 80 -7.21 -1.38 -5.97
CA PRO A 80 -6.05 -1.29 -5.07
C PRO A 80 -6.25 -2.14 -3.82
N MET A 81 -5.19 -2.30 -3.03
CA MET A 81 -5.31 -2.95 -1.73
C MET A 81 -6.14 -2.08 -0.77
N VAL A 82 -7.11 -2.70 -0.10
CA VAL A 82 -7.90 -2.08 0.97
C VAL A 82 -7.35 -2.53 2.30
N TRP A 83 -6.98 -1.58 3.16
CA TRP A 83 -6.47 -1.85 4.50
C TRP A 83 -7.61 -1.67 5.48
N MET A 84 -7.87 -2.69 6.28
CA MET A 84 -8.94 -2.68 7.28
C MET A 84 -8.38 -3.14 8.61
N GLU A 85 -8.87 -2.55 9.70
CA GLU A 85 -8.57 -3.01 11.04
C GLU A 85 -9.13 -4.42 11.23
N SER A 86 -8.31 -5.35 11.71
CA SER A 86 -8.77 -6.69 12.01
C SER A 86 -9.35 -6.75 13.41
N SER A 87 -10.43 -7.52 13.58
CA SER A 87 -11.11 -7.70 14.87
C SER A 87 -10.30 -8.50 15.90
N ASP A 88 -9.33 -9.32 15.46
CA ASP A 88 -8.30 -9.93 16.32
C ASP A 88 -6.92 -9.39 15.92
N HIS A 89 -6.33 -8.57 16.80
CA HIS A 89 -5.04 -7.90 16.59
C HIS A 89 -3.85 -8.87 16.52
N THR A 90 -4.04 -10.15 16.85
CA THR A 90 -2.96 -11.16 16.92
C THR A 90 -2.94 -12.15 15.76
N LYS A 91 -3.97 -12.17 14.90
CA LYS A 91 -4.12 -13.23 13.87
C LYS A 91 -4.52 -12.74 12.49
N ASP A 92 -5.22 -11.62 12.38
CA ASP A 92 -6.04 -11.37 11.19
C ASP A 92 -5.51 -10.25 10.28
N PHE A 93 -4.41 -9.61 10.64
CA PHE A 93 -3.80 -8.62 9.75
C PHE A 93 -3.07 -9.31 8.59
N TYR A 94 -3.38 -8.88 7.36
CA TYR A 94 -2.78 -9.36 6.12
C TYR A 94 -1.25 -9.48 6.19
N PHE A 95 -0.59 -8.50 6.80
CA PHE A 95 0.86 -8.50 6.93
C PHE A 95 1.37 -9.59 7.89
N CYS A 96 0.64 -9.96 8.94
CA CYS A 96 1.06 -11.00 9.88
C CYS A 96 0.97 -12.41 9.29
N MET A 97 0.09 -12.62 8.31
CA MET A 97 -0.06 -13.89 7.59
C MET A 97 0.95 -14.05 6.45
N THR A 98 1.65 -12.99 6.06
CA THR A 98 2.61 -13.04 4.96
C THR A 98 3.97 -13.54 5.45
N ASN A 99 4.50 -14.62 4.89
CA ASN A 99 5.86 -15.05 5.18
C ASN A 99 6.85 -14.24 4.32
N ILE A 100 7.55 -13.29 4.95
CA ILE A 100 8.62 -12.51 4.31
C ILE A 100 9.94 -13.22 4.63
N GLN A 101 10.46 -13.96 3.65
CA GLN A 101 11.70 -14.74 3.77
C GLN A 101 12.94 -13.90 3.41
#